data_AF-A0A957KQJ6-F1
#
_entry.id   AF-A0A957KQJ6-F1
#
_cell.length_a   1.000
_cell.length_b   1.000
_cell.length_c   1.000
_cell.angle_alpha   90.00
_cell.angle_beta   90.00
_cell.angle_gamma   90.00
#
_symmetry.space_group_name_H-M   'P 1'
#
loop_
_entity.id
_entity.type
_entity.pdbx_description
1 polymer ?
#
loop_
_entity_poly.entity_id
_entity_poly.type
_entity_poly.pdbx_seq_one_letter_code
_entity_poly.pdbx_strand_id
1 'polypeptide(L)'
;AEVQALVVAPPTPEQAATAAPVVEAAPPVEAAPEAVTEAPATEEAPAEPPAPAFEFNLATQERFPESNDLVRVFLYVSQGDKAVPGYSLRVVHDGVEMPVTATSADQAGMTWPTASPRQRFQNMKVEFPGVSSAGTWEIQLLDGGKAPAGPVATFTLAATDTDRELYVRYEKP
;
A
#
# COMPACT_ATOMS: atom_id res chain seq x y z
N ALA A 1 19.63 -24.47 -62.81
CA ALA A 1 18.87 -25.50 -62.08
C ALA A 1 18.20 -24.83 -60.90
N GLU A 2 16.92 -24.52 -61.07
CA GLU A 2 15.97 -24.17 -60.02
C GLU A 2 15.77 -25.34 -59.06
N VAL A 3 15.44 -25.05 -57.79
CA VAL A 3 14.07 -25.22 -57.28
C VAL A 3 13.86 -24.35 -56.03
N GLN A 4 12.97 -23.36 -56.19
CA GLN A 4 12.23 -22.68 -55.13
C GLN A 4 11.07 -23.56 -54.63
N ALA A 5 10.64 -23.34 -53.39
CA ALA A 5 9.25 -23.40 -52.90
C ALA A 5 9.30 -22.93 -51.43
N LEU A 6 8.76 -21.82 -50.93
CA LEU A 6 7.52 -21.05 -51.15
C LEU A 6 6.23 -21.85 -50.90
N VAL A 7 5.64 -21.66 -49.70
CA VAL A 7 4.22 -21.88 -49.38
C VAL A 7 3.90 -20.87 -48.25
N VAL A 8 3.39 -19.66 -48.49
CA VAL A 8 2.06 -19.19 -48.96
C VAL A 8 0.90 -19.59 -48.05
N ALA A 9 0.18 -18.54 -47.64
CA ALA A 9 -0.91 -18.46 -46.66
C ALA A 9 -2.23 -19.16 -47.10
N PRO A 10 -3.30 -19.16 -46.27
CA PRO A 10 -4.37 -20.16 -46.26
C PRO A 10 -5.52 -19.88 -47.24
N PRO A 11 -6.42 -20.85 -47.49
CA PRO A 11 -7.71 -20.58 -48.10
C PRO A 11 -8.85 -20.54 -47.06
N THR A 12 -9.66 -19.49 -47.12
CA THR A 12 -11.09 -19.50 -46.76
C THR A 12 -11.88 -19.97 -47.98
N PRO A 13 -12.94 -20.78 -47.81
CA PRO A 13 -14.02 -20.85 -48.78
C PRO A 13 -15.36 -20.32 -48.24
N GLU A 14 -16.17 -19.84 -49.19
CA GLU A 14 -17.36 -18.99 -49.12
C GLU A 14 -18.61 -19.74 -49.64
N GLN A 15 -19.80 -19.51 -49.02
CA GLN A 15 -21.21 -19.60 -49.50
C GLN A 15 -21.74 -20.91 -50.20
N ALA A 16 -23.04 -21.26 -50.35
CA ALA A 16 -24.39 -20.76 -50.01
C ALA A 16 -25.49 -21.85 -50.29
N ALA A 17 -26.71 -21.65 -49.74
CA ALA A 17 -28.10 -22.01 -50.19
C ALA A 17 -28.48 -23.49 -50.55
N THR A 18 -29.68 -24.03 -50.24
CA THR A 18 -30.99 -23.72 -50.90
C THR A 18 -32.23 -24.38 -50.21
N ALA A 19 -33.38 -23.69 -50.35
CA ALA A 19 -34.83 -23.85 -50.04
C ALA A 19 -35.55 -25.25 -50.14
N ALA A 20 -36.52 -25.61 -49.25
CA ALA A 20 -38.02 -25.46 -49.20
C ALA A 20 -38.81 -26.64 -49.85
N PRO A 21 -40.09 -27.04 -49.49
CA PRO A 21 -41.33 -26.20 -49.40
C PRO A 21 -42.40 -26.54 -48.29
N VAL A 22 -43.14 -25.55 -47.76
CA VAL A 22 -44.58 -25.15 -47.93
C VAL A 22 -45.66 -26.05 -47.31
N VAL A 23 -46.55 -25.50 -46.44
CA VAL A 23 -48.06 -25.51 -46.43
C VAL A 23 -48.51 -24.45 -45.40
N GLU A 24 -48.99 -23.25 -45.78
CA GLU A 24 -50.38 -22.79 -46.06
C GLU A 24 -51.24 -22.39 -44.83
N ALA A 25 -51.96 -21.27 -45.01
CA ALA A 25 -53.18 -20.75 -44.35
C ALA A 25 -53.05 -19.72 -43.19
N ALA A 26 -53.81 -18.62 -43.35
CA ALA A 26 -53.93 -17.41 -42.51
C ALA A 26 -55.28 -17.39 -41.73
N PRO A 27 -55.79 -16.31 -41.07
CA PRO A 27 -55.24 -15.03 -40.57
C PRO A 27 -55.61 -14.76 -39.05
N PRO A 28 -55.86 -13.53 -38.52
CA PRO A 28 -55.22 -12.97 -37.30
C PRO A 28 -56.09 -12.94 -36.01
N VAL A 29 -55.50 -13.01 -34.81
CA VAL A 29 -56.19 -12.61 -33.55
C VAL A 29 -55.24 -12.00 -32.50
N GLU A 30 -55.57 -10.75 -32.16
CA GLU A 30 -55.34 -9.93 -30.97
C GLU A 30 -54.84 -10.60 -29.67
N ALA A 31 -53.78 -10.04 -29.07
CA ALA A 31 -53.62 -9.91 -27.60
C ALA A 31 -52.60 -8.80 -27.27
N ALA A 32 -53.01 -7.90 -26.38
CA ALA A 32 -52.28 -6.72 -25.91
C ALA A 32 -50.95 -7.05 -25.19
N PRO A 33 -49.98 -6.12 -25.11
CA PRO A 33 -48.77 -6.33 -24.32
C PRO A 33 -49.11 -6.34 -22.82
N GLU A 34 -48.73 -7.40 -22.13
CA GLU A 34 -48.78 -7.47 -20.66
C GLU A 34 -47.85 -6.39 -20.08
N ALA A 35 -48.41 -5.52 -19.25
CA ALA A 35 -47.68 -4.53 -18.50
C ALA A 35 -46.75 -5.24 -17.49
N VAL A 36 -45.44 -5.13 -17.70
CA VAL A 36 -44.44 -5.52 -16.71
C VAL A 36 -44.53 -4.52 -15.57
N THR A 37 -45.10 -4.93 -14.44
CA THR A 37 -45.04 -4.17 -13.19
C THR A 37 -43.60 -4.21 -12.69
N GLU A 38 -42.86 -3.11 -12.89
CA GLU A 38 -41.55 -2.91 -12.27
C GLU A 38 -41.71 -2.95 -10.74
N ALA A 39 -41.10 -3.94 -10.10
CA ALA A 39 -40.94 -3.94 -8.65
C ALA A 39 -40.09 -2.73 -8.24
N PRO A 40 -40.40 -2.05 -7.12
CA PRO A 40 -39.66 -0.86 -6.74
C PRO A 40 -38.19 -1.25 -6.48
N ALA A 41 -37.28 -0.57 -7.17
CA ALA A 41 -35.86 -0.65 -6.88
C ALA A 41 -35.67 -0.26 -5.40
N THR A 42 -35.25 -1.22 -4.60
CA THR A 42 -34.82 -0.94 -3.22
C THR A 42 -33.51 -0.18 -3.36
N GLU A 43 -33.55 1.12 -3.07
CA GLU A 43 -32.35 1.96 -3.01
C GLU A 43 -31.46 1.42 -1.89
N GLU A 44 -30.36 0.75 -2.26
CA GLU A 44 -29.34 0.30 -1.30
C GLU A 44 -28.78 1.53 -0.61
N ALA A 45 -29.04 1.65 0.69
CA ALA A 45 -28.49 2.73 1.50
C ALA A 45 -26.96 2.73 1.39
N PRO A 46 -26.30 3.90 1.29
CA PRO A 46 -24.85 3.97 1.22
C PRO A 46 -24.19 3.16 2.34
N ALA A 47 -23.34 2.20 1.96
CA ALA A 47 -22.57 1.43 2.93
C ALA A 47 -21.65 2.35 3.74
N GLU A 48 -21.64 2.17 5.06
CA GLU A 48 -20.75 2.91 5.96
C GLU A 48 -19.29 2.60 5.59
N PRO A 49 -18.38 3.59 5.58
CA PRO A 49 -16.98 3.36 5.26
C PRO A 49 -16.36 2.35 6.24
N PRO A 50 -15.43 1.50 5.78
CA PRO A 50 -14.78 0.51 6.63
C PRO A 50 -14.00 1.20 7.76
N ALA A 51 -13.97 0.56 8.93
CA ALA A 51 -13.16 1.02 10.04
C ALA A 51 -11.66 1.07 9.65
N PRO A 52 -10.87 2.02 10.21
CA PRO A 52 -9.44 2.08 9.96
C PRO A 52 -8.74 0.76 10.31
N ALA A 53 -7.83 0.33 9.44
CA ALA A 53 -7.06 -0.90 9.67
C ALA A 53 -6.09 -0.80 10.86
N PHE A 54 -5.70 0.42 11.24
CA PHE A 54 -4.74 0.71 12.28
C PHE A 54 -5.21 1.88 13.14
N GLU A 55 -4.76 1.91 14.40
CA GLU A 55 -5.02 3.03 15.32
C GLU A 55 -4.29 4.31 14.90
N PHE A 56 -3.11 4.17 14.27
CA PHE A 56 -2.29 5.29 13.83
C PHE A 56 -2.20 5.35 12.30
N ASN A 57 -2.15 6.57 11.78
CA ASN A 57 -1.77 6.84 10.40
C ASN A 57 -0.26 7.06 10.31
N LEU A 58 0.36 6.64 9.20
CA LEU A 58 1.73 7.05 8.86
C LEU A 58 1.67 8.50 8.34
N ALA A 59 2.01 9.46 9.19
CA ALA A 59 1.93 10.88 8.86
C ALA A 59 3.12 11.35 8.04
N THR A 60 4.32 10.81 8.29
CA THR A 60 5.54 11.23 7.59
C THR A 60 6.57 10.11 7.61
N GLN A 61 7.30 9.96 6.49
CA GLN A 61 8.56 9.23 6.43
C GLN A 61 9.60 10.06 5.66
N GLU A 62 10.77 10.26 6.25
CA GLU A 62 11.84 11.09 5.69
C GLU A 62 13.20 10.46 5.97
N ARG A 63 14.22 10.89 5.23
CA ARG A 63 15.61 10.51 5.48
C ARG A 63 16.51 11.74 5.50
N PHE A 64 17.54 11.71 6.34
CA PHE A 64 18.50 12.81 6.48
C PHE A 64 19.95 12.30 6.46
N PRO A 65 20.90 13.16 6.04
CA PRO A 65 22.31 12.83 6.10
C PRO A 65 22.77 12.51 7.52
N GLU A 66 23.54 11.43 7.64
CA GLU A 66 24.24 11.04 8.86
C GLU A 66 25.74 11.01 8.57
N SER A 67 26.55 11.50 9.53
CA SER A 67 28.01 11.63 9.34
C SER A 67 28.78 10.36 9.68
N ASN A 68 28.11 9.36 10.26
CA ASN A 68 28.67 8.08 10.65
C ASN A 68 28.06 6.93 9.82
N ASP A 69 28.63 5.73 9.98
CA ASP A 69 28.18 4.53 9.27
C ASP A 69 26.99 3.81 9.93
N LEU A 70 26.27 4.47 10.83
CA LEU A 70 25.14 3.88 11.55
C LEU A 70 23.83 4.24 10.84
N VAL A 71 22.92 3.26 10.77
CA VAL A 71 21.50 3.56 10.54
C VAL A 71 20.87 3.94 11.86
N ARG A 72 20.25 5.11 11.89
CA ARG A 72 19.48 5.60 13.04
C ARG A 72 18.03 5.74 12.64
N VAL A 73 17.13 5.21 13.45
CA VAL A 73 15.69 5.42 13.28
C VAL A 73 15.18 6.30 14.41
N PHE A 74 14.61 7.44 14.05
CA PHE A 74 13.83 8.28 14.96
C PHE A 74 12.34 8.05 14.73
N LEU A 75 11.61 7.91 15.82
CA LEU A 75 10.17 7.75 15.83
C LEU A 75 9.53 8.92 16.58
N TYR A 76 8.46 9.45 16.00
CA TYR A 76 7.50 10.28 16.71
C TYR A 76 6.10 9.67 16.63
N VAL A 77 5.57 9.24 17.77
CA VAL A 77 4.20 8.77 17.92
C VAL A 77 3.42 9.84 18.67
N SER A 78 2.37 10.38 18.06
CA SER A 78 1.60 11.48 18.64
C SER A 78 0.09 11.30 18.55
N GLN A 79 -0.61 12.03 19.41
CA GLN A 79 -2.04 12.31 19.30
C GLN A 79 -2.23 13.82 19.43
N GLY A 80 -2.57 14.48 18.34
CA GLY A 80 -2.42 15.94 18.22
C GLY A 80 -0.99 16.36 18.56
N ASP A 81 -0.86 17.36 19.45
CA ASP A 81 0.45 17.91 19.86
C ASP A 81 1.15 17.11 20.99
N LYS A 82 0.60 15.97 21.41
CA LYS A 82 1.12 15.19 22.54
C LYS A 82 1.86 13.94 22.07
N ALA A 83 3.03 13.71 22.66
CA ALA A 83 3.76 12.45 22.54
C ALA A 83 2.99 11.31 23.24
N VAL A 84 2.97 10.13 22.63
CA VAL A 84 2.29 8.95 23.18
C VAL A 84 3.32 7.88 23.58
N PRO A 85 3.40 7.48 24.87
CA PRO A 85 4.34 6.47 25.34
C PRO A 85 3.88 5.03 25.08
N GLY A 86 4.80 4.07 25.23
CA GLY A 86 4.49 2.64 25.30
C GLY A 86 4.47 1.89 23.97
N TYR A 87 4.79 2.56 22.86
CA TYR A 87 4.90 1.95 21.54
C TYR A 87 6.33 1.54 21.24
N SER A 88 6.52 0.60 20.32
CA SER A 88 7.83 0.18 19.85
C SER A 88 7.84 0.05 18.32
N LEU A 89 8.95 -0.42 17.75
CA LEU A 89 9.05 -0.65 16.32
C LEU A 89 9.37 -2.12 16.04
N ARG A 90 8.74 -2.65 14.99
CA ARG A 90 9.29 -3.77 14.23
C ARG A 90 10.14 -3.17 13.12
N VAL A 91 11.42 -3.54 13.05
CA VAL A 91 12.32 -3.11 11.99
C VAL A 91 12.80 -4.34 11.25
N VAL A 92 12.56 -4.40 9.95
CA VAL A 92 13.04 -5.49 9.08
C VAL A 92 14.00 -4.88 8.08
N HIS A 93 15.17 -5.49 7.93
CA HIS A 93 16.18 -5.11 6.95
C HIS A 93 16.45 -6.30 6.04
N ASP A 94 16.13 -6.16 4.74
CA ASP A 94 16.24 -7.21 3.72
C ASP A 94 15.61 -8.55 4.16
N GLY A 95 14.43 -8.47 4.79
CA GLY A 95 13.69 -9.62 5.31
C GLY A 95 14.15 -10.14 6.67
N VAL A 96 15.23 -9.61 7.24
CA VAL A 96 15.74 -9.99 8.57
C VAL A 96 15.23 -9.00 9.62
N GLU A 97 14.56 -9.51 10.66
CA GLU A 97 14.08 -8.68 11.76
C GLU A 97 15.25 -8.22 12.66
N MET A 98 15.38 -6.91 12.83
CA MET A 98 16.40 -6.27 13.64
C MET A 98 15.92 -6.13 15.09
N PRO A 99 16.81 -6.28 16.09
CA PRO A 99 16.43 -6.17 17.49
C PRO A 99 16.09 -4.71 17.86
N VAL A 100 14.90 -4.50 18.42
CA VAL A 100 14.46 -3.21 18.98
C VAL A 100 14.00 -3.41 20.41
N THR A 101 14.69 -2.77 21.36
CA THR A 101 14.36 -2.84 22.79
C THR A 101 13.77 -1.53 23.32
N ALA A 102 13.84 -0.46 22.55
CA ALA A 102 13.34 0.85 22.96
C ALA A 102 11.81 0.96 22.82
N THR A 103 11.24 1.84 23.64
CA THR A 103 9.82 2.20 23.63
C THR A 103 9.65 3.71 23.60
N SER A 104 8.54 4.19 23.04
CA SER A 104 8.21 5.62 23.03
C SER A 104 7.99 6.18 24.43
N ALA A 105 8.48 7.39 24.63
CA ALA A 105 8.33 8.17 25.85
C ALA A 105 7.09 9.08 25.79
N ASP A 106 6.70 9.59 26.96
CA ASP A 106 5.58 10.52 27.17
C ASP A 106 5.95 11.97 26.87
N GLN A 107 7.23 12.25 26.66
CA GLN A 107 7.76 13.56 26.29
C GLN A 107 8.43 13.51 24.92
N ALA A 108 8.15 14.52 24.09
CA ALA A 108 8.86 14.74 22.83
C ALA A 108 10.18 15.45 23.10
N GLY A 109 11.26 14.92 22.54
CA GLY A 109 12.53 15.62 22.36
C GLY A 109 12.70 16.05 20.91
N MET A 110 13.80 16.77 20.63
CA MET A 110 14.25 17.04 19.26
C MET A 110 15.24 15.97 18.82
N THR A 111 15.20 15.59 17.54
CA THR A 111 16.21 14.68 16.94
C THR A 111 17.62 15.25 17.00
N TRP A 112 17.75 16.57 16.99
CA TRP A 112 19.02 17.30 17.04
C TRP A 112 18.97 18.47 18.02
N PRO A 113 20.07 18.82 18.71
CA PRO A 113 20.11 19.90 19.70
C PRO A 113 20.17 21.30 19.07
N THR A 114 20.47 21.40 17.78
CA THR A 114 20.61 22.67 17.05
C THR A 114 19.50 22.81 16.03
N ALA A 115 18.85 23.98 16.01
CA ALA A 115 17.83 24.32 15.04
C ALA A 115 18.37 24.13 13.60
N SER A 116 17.67 23.32 12.82
CA SER A 116 18.04 23.00 11.44
C SER A 116 16.85 22.42 10.69
N PRO A 117 16.83 22.48 9.35
CA PRO A 117 15.73 21.90 8.55
C PRO A 117 15.55 20.38 8.74
N ARG A 118 16.55 19.67 9.27
CA ARG A 118 16.49 18.23 9.63
C ARG A 118 15.88 17.97 11.02
N GLN A 119 15.73 18.99 11.86
CA GLN A 119 15.23 18.82 13.20
C GLN A 119 13.76 18.37 13.15
N ARG A 120 13.43 17.32 13.88
CA ARG A 120 12.08 16.78 14.04
C ARG A 120 11.80 16.55 15.53
N PHE A 121 10.53 16.50 15.90
CA PHE A 121 10.16 15.90 17.19
C PHE A 121 10.41 14.40 17.15
N GLN A 122 10.76 13.81 18.28
CA GLN A 122 10.89 12.37 18.46
C GLN A 122 10.58 12.01 19.90
N ASN A 123 10.02 10.83 20.12
CA ASN A 123 9.86 10.26 21.46
C ASN A 123 10.43 8.85 21.55
N MET A 124 11.16 8.38 20.53
CA MET A 124 11.97 7.16 20.55
C MET A 124 13.08 7.25 19.52
N LYS A 125 14.24 6.65 19.86
CA LYS A 125 15.41 6.50 18.99
C LYS A 125 15.95 5.08 19.09
N VAL A 126 16.31 4.49 17.95
CA VAL A 126 17.07 3.23 17.88
C VAL A 126 18.21 3.37 16.86
N GLU A 127 19.33 2.69 17.11
CA GLU A 127 20.53 2.71 16.28
C GLU A 127 20.95 1.27 15.99
N PHE A 128 21.41 1.01 14.77
CA PHE A 128 21.81 -0.33 14.31
C PHE A 128 23.30 -0.36 13.97
N PRO A 129 24.19 -0.48 14.98
CA PRO A 129 25.63 -0.53 14.75
C PRO A 129 26.06 -1.84 14.08
N GLY A 130 26.99 -1.74 13.14
CA GLY A 130 27.56 -2.91 12.44
C GLY A 130 26.62 -3.57 11.42
N VAL A 131 25.45 -2.97 11.17
CA VAL A 131 24.52 -3.40 10.12
C VAL A 131 24.80 -2.60 8.85
N SER A 132 24.80 -3.27 7.70
CA SER A 132 24.90 -2.57 6.41
C SER A 132 23.73 -1.61 6.25
N SER A 133 23.98 -0.35 5.89
CA SER A 133 22.88 0.58 5.61
C SER A 133 22.16 0.25 4.31
N ALA A 134 22.85 -0.32 3.33
CA ALA A 134 22.27 -0.65 2.03
C ALA A 134 21.16 -1.70 2.15
N GLY A 135 20.10 -1.55 1.36
CA GLY A 135 18.98 -2.49 1.31
C GLY A 135 17.63 -1.85 1.60
N THR A 136 16.63 -2.70 1.84
CA THR A 136 15.27 -2.29 2.15
C THR A 136 15.03 -2.36 3.66
N TRP A 137 14.65 -1.23 4.23
CA TRP A 137 14.26 -1.08 5.63
C TRP A 137 12.76 -0.90 5.72
N GLU A 138 12.08 -1.82 6.39
CA GLU A 138 10.65 -1.76 6.67
C GLU A 138 10.45 -1.52 8.16
N ILE A 139 9.76 -0.44 8.50
CA ILE A 139 9.58 0.03 9.87
C ILE A 139 8.10 0.11 10.16
N GLN A 140 7.63 -0.69 11.12
CA GLN A 140 6.22 -0.74 11.52
C GLN A 140 6.05 -0.37 12.99
N LEU A 141 5.06 0.46 13.29
CA LEU A 141 4.68 0.78 14.67
C LEU A 141 4.04 -0.44 15.33
N LEU A 142 4.47 -0.75 16.55
CA LEU A 142 3.89 -1.78 17.41
C LEU A 142 3.33 -1.19 18.70
N ASP A 143 2.21 -1.71 19.17
CA ASP A 143 1.68 -1.41 20.51
C ASP A 143 2.47 -2.11 21.64
N GLY A 144 2.05 -1.90 22.88
CA GLY A 144 2.65 -2.55 24.05
C GLY A 144 2.50 -4.07 24.09
N GLY A 145 1.53 -4.63 23.37
CA GLY A 145 1.32 -6.06 23.16
C GLY A 145 2.09 -6.64 21.97
N LYS A 146 2.90 -5.82 21.28
CA LYS A 146 3.64 -6.16 20.05
C LYS A 146 2.74 -6.42 18.83
N ALA A 147 1.48 -5.99 18.86
CA ALA A 147 0.62 -6.01 17.68
C ALA A 147 0.89 -4.78 16.79
N PRO A 148 0.76 -4.89 15.46
CA PRO A 148 0.84 -3.75 14.56
C PRO A 148 -0.18 -2.66 14.90
N ALA A 149 0.31 -1.45 15.13
CA ALA A 149 -0.50 -0.28 15.47
C ALA A 149 -0.53 0.79 14.37
N GLY A 150 0.28 0.62 13.33
CA GLY A 150 0.36 1.54 12.18
C GLY A 150 0.77 0.83 10.88
N PRO A 151 0.61 1.52 9.74
CA PRO A 151 1.14 1.07 8.45
C PRO A 151 2.65 0.85 8.49
N VAL A 152 3.21 0.15 7.49
CA VAL A 152 4.66 0.01 7.32
C VAL A 152 5.21 1.25 6.59
N ALA A 153 6.30 1.82 7.09
CA ALA A 153 7.13 2.77 6.37
C ALA A 153 8.32 2.04 5.72
N THR A 154 8.57 2.29 4.44
CA THR A 154 9.63 1.60 3.68
C THR A 154 10.68 2.58 3.18
N PHE A 155 11.95 2.25 3.39
CA PHE A 155 13.11 2.98 2.88
C PHE A 155 14.00 2.04 2.08
N THR A 156 14.53 2.53 0.97
CA THR A 156 15.56 1.81 0.20
C THR A 156 16.82 2.66 0.18
N LEU A 157 17.93 2.11 0.65
CA LEU A 157 19.22 2.78 0.70
C LEU A 157 20.21 2.09 -0.23
N ALA A 158 20.93 2.89 -1.02
CA ALA A 158 22.11 2.41 -1.73
C ALA A 158 23.32 2.32 -0.79
N ALA A 159 24.32 1.51 -1.14
CA ALA A 159 25.55 1.40 -0.35
C ALA A 159 26.32 2.72 -0.19
N THR A 160 26.15 3.64 -1.14
CA THR A 160 26.78 4.96 -1.15
C THR A 160 25.91 6.05 -0.52
N ASP A 161 24.67 5.75 -0.11
CA ASP A 161 23.77 6.75 0.47
C ASP A 161 24.31 7.22 1.83
N THR A 162 24.34 8.53 2.03
CA THR A 162 24.63 9.16 3.33
C THR A 162 23.39 9.42 4.15
N ASP A 163 22.20 9.30 3.55
CA ASP A 163 20.91 9.57 4.18
C ASP A 163 20.44 8.40 5.05
N ARG A 164 21.17 8.18 6.15
CA ARG A 164 21.03 7.00 7.03
C ARG A 164 20.30 7.30 8.34
N GLU A 165 19.89 8.55 8.55
CA GLU A 165 18.90 8.90 9.57
C GLU A 165 17.52 8.73 8.97
N LEU A 166 16.80 7.70 9.39
CA LEU A 166 15.43 7.41 8.98
C LEU A 166 14.48 8.00 10.02
N TYR A 167 13.52 8.80 9.56
CA TYR A 167 12.52 9.41 10.42
C TYR A 167 11.13 8.91 10.04
N VAL A 168 10.38 8.45 11.05
CA VAL A 168 8.98 8.03 10.89
C VAL A 168 8.11 8.72 11.92
N ARG A 169 6.96 9.26 11.46
CA ARG A 169 5.93 9.86 12.31
C ARG A 169 4.63 9.11 12.15
N TYR A 170 4.07 8.68 13.27
CA TYR A 170 2.74 8.10 13.36
C TYR A 170 1.83 9.02 14.16
N GLU A 171 0.65 9.28 13.63
CA GLU A 171 -0.33 10.17 14.27
C GLU A 171 -1.67 9.47 14.44
N LYS A 172 -2.15 9.48 15.67
CA LYS A 172 -3.49 9.04 15.99
C LYS A 172 -4.48 10.15 15.62
N PRO A 173 -5.48 9.85 14.77
CA PRO A 173 -6.48 10.83 14.35
C PRO A 173 -7.38 11.31 15.50
#